data_AF-A0A8H5WPQ1-F1
#
_entry.id   AF-A0A8H5WPQ1-F1
#
_cell.length_a   1.000
_cell.length_b   1.000
_cell.length_c   1.000
_cell.angle_alpha   90.00
_cell.angle_beta   90.00
_cell.angle_gamma   90.00
#
_symmetry.space_group_name_H-M   'P 1'
#
loop_
_entity.id
_entity.type
_entity.pdbx_description
1 polymer ?
#
loop_
_entity_poly.entity_id
_entity_poly.type
_entity_poly.pdbx_seq_one_letter_code
_entity_poly.pdbx_strand_id
1 'polypeptide(L)'
;MDNTKVTFDPENMYNGQTQTNGESKRLIITNYTVSQAPPNATKASIVNGWHTSKSDREEHCTVDYTCNGKNRRQHVYDFDKLNK
;
A
#
# COMPACT_ATOMS: atom_id res chain seq x y z
N MET A 1 -8.51 -3.48 -10.51
CA MET A 1 -7.18 -4.11 -10.36
C MET A 1 -7.29 -5.22 -9.34
N ASP A 2 -6.47 -6.26 -9.40
CA ASP A 2 -6.41 -7.33 -8.39
C ASP A 2 -5.06 -7.34 -7.66
N ASN A 3 -4.95 -8.14 -6.59
CA ASN A 3 -3.76 -8.19 -5.74
C ASN A 3 -2.47 -8.60 -6.49
N THR A 4 -2.57 -9.34 -7.60
CA THR A 4 -1.40 -9.78 -8.39
C THR A 4 -0.75 -8.63 -9.17
N LYS A 5 -1.42 -7.47 -9.25
CA LYS A 5 -0.93 -6.26 -9.90
C LYS A 5 -0.34 -5.24 -8.93
N VAL A 6 -0.22 -5.60 -7.65
CA VAL A 6 0.39 -4.79 -6.60
C VAL A 6 1.80 -5.29 -6.33
N THR A 7 2.77 -4.38 -6.38
CA THR A 7 4.18 -4.66 -6.08
C THR A 7 4.65 -3.81 -4.89
N PHE A 8 5.80 -4.19 -4.32
CA PHE A 8 6.46 -3.45 -3.26
C PHE A 8 7.79 -2.91 -3.78
N ASP A 9 8.05 -1.63 -3.54
CA ASP A 9 9.31 -0.96 -3.88
C ASP A 9 9.81 -0.20 -2.65
N PRO A 10 10.84 -0.70 -1.94
CA PRO A 10 11.63 -1.88 -2.28
C PRO A 10 10.88 -3.20 -1.99
N GLU A 11 11.25 -4.29 -2.69
CA GLU A 11 10.58 -5.60 -2.56
C GLU A 11 10.67 -6.16 -1.13
N ASN A 12 11.79 -5.89 -0.45
CA ASN A 12 12.07 -6.32 0.92
C ASN A 12 11.35 -5.48 1.99
N MET A 13 10.38 -4.65 1.61
CA MET A 13 9.51 -3.94 2.54
C MET A 13 8.90 -4.95 3.53
N TYR A 14 9.16 -4.72 4.82
CA TYR A 14 8.78 -5.55 5.97
C TYR A 14 9.57 -6.85 6.22
N ASN A 15 10.68 -7.11 5.53
CA ASN A 15 11.50 -8.31 5.78
C ASN A 15 12.15 -8.37 7.18
N GLY A 16 12.19 -7.26 7.92
CA GLY A 16 12.80 -7.18 9.27
C GLY A 16 11.80 -7.22 10.44
N GLN A 17 10.50 -7.26 10.18
CA GLN A 17 9.50 -7.52 11.21
C GLN A 17 9.41 -9.04 11.42
N THR A 18 8.93 -9.51 12.58
CA THR A 18 8.61 -10.95 12.74
C THR A 18 7.82 -11.40 11.52
N GLN A 19 8.29 -12.42 10.79
CA GLN A 19 7.81 -12.72 9.42
C GLN A 19 6.28 -12.77 9.33
N THR A 20 5.62 -13.32 10.36
CA THR A 20 4.14 -13.35 10.49
C THR A 20 3.49 -11.96 10.50
N ASN A 21 4.11 -10.97 11.16
CA ASN A 21 3.64 -9.59 11.15
C ASN A 21 3.93 -8.95 9.78
N GLY A 22 5.10 -9.19 9.19
CA GLY A 22 5.45 -8.65 7.87
C GLY A 22 4.50 -9.11 6.77
N GLU A 23 4.21 -10.42 6.70
CA GLU A 23 3.25 -10.98 5.74
C GLU A 23 1.84 -10.43 5.94
N SER A 24 1.38 -10.33 7.19
CA SER A 24 0.06 -9.76 7.51
C SER A 24 -0.02 -8.30 7.06
N LYS A 25 1.00 -7.49 7.36
CA LYS A 25 1.07 -6.08 6.94
C LYS A 25 1.08 -5.94 5.42
N ARG A 26 1.80 -6.82 4.70
CA ARG A 26 1.81 -6.89 3.24
C ARG A 26 0.47 -7.29 2.64
N LEU A 27 -0.27 -8.18 3.30
CA LEU A 27 -1.61 -8.55 2.85
C LEU A 27 -2.61 -7.41 3.04
N ILE A 28 -2.62 -6.78 4.22
CA ILE A 28 -3.51 -5.67 4.57
C ILE A 28 -3.31 -4.49 3.62
N ILE A 29 -2.06 -4.07 3.40
CA ILE A 29 -1.74 -2.96 2.49
C ILE A 29 -2.10 -3.27 1.04
N THR A 30 -1.95 -4.52 0.59
CA THR A 30 -2.34 -4.93 -0.76
C THR A 30 -3.85 -4.86 -0.95
N ASN A 31 -4.62 -5.37 0.02
CA ASN A 31 -6.08 -5.32 -0.01
C ASN A 31 -6.59 -3.87 -0.02
N TYR A 32 -6.04 -3.02 0.85
CA TYR A 32 -6.41 -1.60 0.85
C TYR A 32 -6.00 -0.90 -0.44
N THR A 33 -4.82 -1.20 -0.97
CA THR A 33 -4.33 -0.66 -2.26
C THR A 33 -5.31 -0.97 -3.39
N VAL A 34 -5.86 -2.19 -3.44
CA VAL A 34 -6.87 -2.57 -4.43
C VAL A 34 -8.21 -1.89 -4.18
N SER A 35 -8.69 -1.89 -2.93
CA SER A 35 -10.01 -1.31 -2.58
C SER A 35 -10.08 0.21 -2.76
N GLN A 36 -8.98 0.92 -2.51
CA GLN A 36 -8.88 2.37 -2.61
C GLN A 36 -8.27 2.83 -3.95
N ALA A 37 -8.07 1.90 -4.88
CA ALA A 37 -7.48 2.21 -6.17
C ALA A 37 -8.35 3.22 -6.95
N PRO A 38 -7.74 4.24 -7.57
CA PRO A 38 -8.48 5.16 -8.43
C PRO A 38 -9.08 4.41 -9.63
N PRO A 39 -10.18 4.92 -10.21
CA PRO A 39 -10.76 4.35 -11.42
C PRO A 39 -9.71 4.21 -12.53
N ASN A 40 -9.75 3.10 -13.26
CA ASN A 40 -8.81 2.76 -14.34
C ASN A 40 -7.36 2.48 -13.90
N ALA A 41 -7.09 2.28 -12.60
CA ALA A 41 -5.82 1.74 -12.15
C ALA A 41 -5.61 0.31 -12.69
N THR A 42 -4.48 0.10 -13.36
CA THR A 42 -4.09 -1.22 -13.93
C THR A 42 -2.99 -1.90 -13.14
N LYS A 43 -2.13 -1.12 -12.46
CA LYS A 43 -1.04 -1.57 -11.59
C LYS A 43 -0.86 -0.62 -10.42
N ALA A 44 -0.23 -1.09 -9.35
CA ALA A 44 0.19 -0.26 -8.23
C ALA A 44 1.55 -0.72 -7.69
N SER A 45 2.36 0.23 -7.25
CA SER A 45 3.58 -0.02 -6.50
C SER A 45 3.50 0.67 -5.15
N ILE A 46 3.64 -0.09 -4.08
CA ILE A 46 3.73 0.43 -2.72
C ILE A 46 5.17 0.90 -2.53
N VAL A 47 5.35 2.21 -2.45
CA VAL A 47 6.68 2.87 -2.38
C VAL A 47 7.09 3.25 -0.96
N ASN A 48 6.13 3.26 -0.03
CA ASN A 48 6.40 3.38 1.39
C ASN A 48 5.34 2.60 2.16
N GLY A 49 5.77 1.82 3.15
CA GLY A 49 4.88 1.02 3.98
C GLY A 49 3.99 1.85 4.89
N TRP A 50 3.33 1.20 5.84
CA TRP A 50 2.54 1.83 6.88
C TRP A 50 3.41 2.73 7.73
N HIS A 51 3.00 3.98 7.82
CA HIS A 51 3.66 5.00 8.60
C HIS A 51 2.66 6.11 8.94
N THR A 52 3.07 6.99 9.83
CA THR A 52 2.40 8.27 10.10
C THR A 52 3.35 9.39 9.71
N SER A 53 2.82 10.54 9.30
CA SER A 53 3.62 11.74 9.06
C SER A 53 3.27 12.85 10.07
N LYS A 54 4.12 13.87 10.18
CA LYS A 54 3.86 14.98 11.13
C LYS A 54 2.57 15.74 10.80
N SER A 55 2.26 15.87 9.51
CA SER A 55 1.08 16.55 8.97
C SER A 55 -0.15 15.65 8.86
N ASP A 56 0.06 14.33 8.76
CA ASP A 56 -0.99 13.33 8.65
C ASP A 56 -0.75 12.24 9.71
N ARG A 57 -1.50 12.35 10.80
CA ARG A 57 -1.38 11.48 11.98
C ARG A 57 -2.11 10.16 11.80
N GLU A 58 -2.87 9.99 10.73
CA GLU A 58 -3.49 8.71 10.42
C GLU A 58 -2.45 7.75 9.84
N GLU A 59 -2.59 6.47 10.17
CA GLU A 59 -1.70 5.47 9.62
C GLU A 59 -2.06 5.22 8.15
N HIS A 60 -1.08 5.44 7.28
CA HIS A 60 -1.24 5.33 5.84
C HIS A 60 0.01 4.75 5.20
N CYS A 61 -0.12 4.35 3.95
CA CYS A 61 1.00 4.00 3.11
C CYS A 61 1.00 4.85 1.83
N THR A 62 2.15 4.90 1.18
CA THR A 62 2.30 5.65 -0.07
C THR A 62 2.34 4.68 -1.25
N VAL A 63 1.44 4.89 -2.20
CA VAL A 63 1.26 4.02 -3.36
C VAL A 63 1.28 4.82 -4.66
N ASP A 64 2.04 4.32 -5.62
CA ASP A 64 2.05 4.81 -7.00
C ASP A 64 1.19 3.90 -7.88
N TYR A 65 0.07 4.43 -8.36
CA TYR A 65 -0.85 3.74 -9.28
C TYR A 65 -0.51 4.07 -10.74
N THR A 66 -0.58 3.08 -11.63
CA THR A 66 -0.61 3.33 -13.08
C THR A 66 -2.06 3.38 -13.55
N CYS A 67 -2.51 4.54 -14.00
CA CYS A 67 -3.85 4.79 -14.53
C CYS A 67 -3.74 5.29 -15.97
N ASN A 68 -4.33 4.57 -16.94
CA ASN A 68 -4.25 4.94 -18.37
C ASN A 68 -2.83 5.25 -18.86
N GLY A 69 -1.83 4.48 -18.39
CA GLY A 69 -0.41 4.66 -18.73
C GLY A 69 0.30 5.82 -18.01
N LYS A 70 -0.36 6.52 -17.09
CA LYS A 70 0.24 7.58 -16.27
C LYS A 70 0.36 7.14 -14.82
N ASN A 71 1.43 7.55 -14.14
CA ASN A 71 1.60 7.30 -12.72
C ASN A 71 0.90 8.38 -11.88
N ARG A 72 0.22 7.94 -10.81
CA ARG A 72 -0.46 8.79 -9.83
C ARG A 72 -0.15 8.30 -8.43
N ARG A 73 0.47 9.15 -7.62
CA ARG A 73 0.73 8.89 -6.20
C ARG A 73 -0.52 9.18 -5.36
N GLN A 74 -0.81 8.30 -4.42
CA GLN A 74 -1.89 8.47 -3.46
C GLN A 74 -1.54 7.83 -2.11
N HIS A 75 -2.12 8.37 -1.04
CA HIS A 75 -2.10 7.74 0.28
C HIS A 75 -3.26 6.75 0.39
N VAL A 76 -2.95 5.57 0.89
CA VAL A 76 -3.93 4.53 1.21
C VAL A 76 -3.97 4.39 2.72
N TYR A 77 -5.16 4.50 3.29
CA TYR A 77 -5.36 4.61 4.74
C TYR A 77 -5.86 3.30 5.34
N ASP A 78 -5.44 3.00 6.56
CA ASP A 78 -5.96 1.86 7.32
C ASP A 78 -7.26 2.24 8.05
N PHE A 79 -8.38 2.29 7.31
CA PHE A 79 -9.66 2.74 7.83
C PHE A 79 -10.18 1.89 8.99
N ASP A 80 -9.95 0.57 8.96
CA ASP A 80 -10.46 -0.36 9.97
C ASP A 80 -9.43 -0.62 11.09
N LYS A 81 -8.26 0.05 11.03
CA LYS A 81 -7.16 -0.08 11.98
C LYS A 81 -6.71 -1.55 12.13
N LEU A 82 -6.62 -2.26 11.01
CA LEU A 82 -6.22 -3.67 10.94
C LEU A 82 -4.71 -3.85 11.02
N ASN A 83 -3.93 -2.81 10.74
CA ASN A 83 -2.47 -2.82 10.74
C ASN A 83 -1.83 -2.66 12.14
N LYS A 84 -2.49 -3.13 13.21
CA LYS A 84 -1.97 -3.02 14.58
C LYS A 84 -0.87 -4.04 14.90
#